data_AF-D6XZB8-F1
#
_entry.id   AF-D6XZB8-F1
#
_cell.length_a   1.000
_cell.length_b   1.000
_cell.length_c   1.000
_cell.angle_alpha   90.00
_cell.angle_beta   90.00
_cell.angle_gamma   90.00
#
_symmetry.space_group_name_H-M   'P 1'
#
loop_
_entity.id
_entity.type
_entity.pdbx_description
1 polymer ?
#
loop_
_entity_poly.entity_id
_entity_poly.type
_entity_poly.pdbx_seq_one_letter_code
_entity_poly.pdbx_strand_id
1 'polypeptide(L)'
;MYAFRFIILTIILLGFGTACTNGKSDETVIEGRVSGQPDSMNRLILLEYDDLTGSSFSAHVNRHERQGYESVSYFIHLTTDTQIIGASGEAVTFDDWTDGEGFLPNQRVSAELSDGASFTSESTSLPRYVTYQPRFLPAYTAESVTVKPFTPEDLYAYYRPVSENRYQVLILSDSHTDSPPASRIQNELAALMGERERVDIDVIHPGEQGLEEVGERPLPHYVLLNQAGILAESAEAKDMYDALSEMD
;
A
#
# COMPACT_ATOMS: atom_id res chain seq x y z
N MET A 1 -45.17 -25.31 43.41
CA MET A 1 -43.84 -24.75 43.05
C MET A 1 -43.23 -25.42 41.81
N TYR A 2 -44.05 -25.85 40.84
CA TYR A 2 -43.60 -26.51 39.60
C TYR A 2 -43.92 -25.72 38.32
N ALA A 3 -44.87 -24.77 38.38
CA ALA A 3 -45.27 -23.95 37.24
C ALA A 3 -44.19 -22.93 36.81
N PHE A 4 -43.37 -22.45 37.75
CA PHE A 4 -42.34 -21.44 37.47
C PHE A 4 -41.13 -22.01 36.71
N ARG A 5 -40.88 -23.32 36.81
CA ARG A 5 -39.76 -23.99 36.12
C ARG A 5 -40.06 -24.31 34.65
N PHE A 6 -41.33 -24.43 34.28
CA PHE A 6 -41.73 -24.69 32.89
C PHE A 6 -41.65 -23.45 32.00
N ILE A 7 -41.91 -22.25 32.55
CA ILE A 7 -41.88 -20.99 31.80
C ILE A 7 -40.45 -20.63 31.37
N ILE A 8 -39.46 -20.92 32.22
CA ILE A 8 -38.05 -20.63 31.92
C ILE A 8 -37.50 -21.55 30.80
N LEU A 9 -37.96 -22.81 30.75
CA LEU A 9 -37.51 -23.75 29.72
C LEU A 9 -38.07 -23.40 28.33
N THR A 10 -39.32 -22.91 28.26
CA THR A 10 -39.95 -22.49 26.99
C THR A 10 -39.34 -21.20 26.43
N ILE A 11 -38.90 -20.26 27.28
CA ILE A 11 -38.25 -19.02 26.84
C ILE A 11 -36.83 -19.31 26.29
N ILE A 12 -36.11 -20.26 26.87
CA ILE A 12 -34.78 -20.66 26.35
C ILE A 12 -34.89 -21.37 24.99
N LEU A 13 -35.95 -22.17 24.77
CA LEU A 13 -36.18 -22.85 23.48
C LEU A 13 -36.68 -21.93 22.36
N LEU A 14 -37.37 -20.83 22.68
CA LEU A 14 -37.77 -19.81 21.70
C LEU A 14 -36.64 -18.84 21.31
N GLY A 15 -35.57 -18.76 22.12
CA GLY A 15 -34.39 -17.93 21.83
C GLY A 15 -33.42 -18.50 20.78
N PHE A 16 -33.54 -19.79 20.43
CA PHE A 16 -32.69 -20.45 19.42
C PHE A 16 -33.35 -20.54 18.03
N GLY A 17 -34.54 -19.96 17.84
CA GLY A 17 -35.31 -20.04 16.59
C GLY A 17 -35.08 -18.91 15.60
N THR A 18 -34.27 -17.90 15.91
CA THR A 18 -33.91 -16.82 14.97
C THR A 18 -32.46 -16.95 14.49
N ALA A 19 -32.09 -18.16 14.06
CA ALA A 19 -31.05 -18.27 13.04
C ALA A 19 -31.70 -17.79 11.72
N CYS A 20 -31.74 -16.47 11.53
CA CYS A 20 -31.91 -15.90 10.20
C CYS A 20 -30.73 -16.40 9.37
N THR A 21 -30.96 -17.49 8.65
CA THR A 21 -30.22 -17.86 7.46
C THR A 21 -30.41 -16.76 6.43
N ASN A 22 -29.63 -15.69 6.56
CA ASN A 22 -29.34 -14.83 5.43
C ASN A 22 -28.36 -15.62 4.57
N GLY A 23 -28.88 -16.27 3.53
CA GLY A 23 -28.08 -16.81 2.44
C GLY A 23 -27.43 -15.68 1.65
N LYS A 24 -26.44 -15.03 2.26
CA LYS A 24 -25.34 -14.44 1.53
C LYS A 24 -24.31 -15.56 1.41
N SER A 25 -23.81 -15.80 0.19
CA SER A 25 -22.56 -16.52 0.02
C SER A 25 -21.54 -15.89 0.99
N ASP A 26 -20.68 -16.72 1.57
CA ASP A 26 -19.54 -16.24 2.36
C ASP A 26 -18.55 -15.54 1.39
N GLU A 27 -18.91 -14.36 0.90
CA GLU A 27 -18.05 -13.48 0.11
C GLU A 27 -16.80 -13.23 0.95
N THR A 28 -15.68 -13.83 0.53
CA THR A 28 -14.43 -13.65 1.24
C THR A 28 -13.74 -12.42 0.69
N VAL A 29 -13.70 -11.38 1.52
CA VAL A 29 -13.00 -10.13 1.23
C VAL A 29 -11.62 -10.16 1.86
N ILE A 30 -10.62 -9.79 1.06
CA ILE A 30 -9.25 -9.59 1.50
C ILE A 30 -8.83 -8.13 1.29
N GLU A 31 -8.06 -7.60 2.22
CA GLU A 31 -7.63 -6.20 2.19
C GLU A 31 -6.11 -6.10 2.25
N GLY A 32 -5.56 -5.09 1.58
CA GLY A 32 -4.13 -4.86 1.60
C GLY A 32 -3.72 -3.71 0.70
N ARG A 33 -2.41 -3.65 0.44
CA ARG A 33 -1.82 -2.70 -0.51
C ARG A 33 -1.32 -3.46 -1.73
N VAL A 34 -1.36 -2.84 -2.90
CA VAL A 34 -0.87 -3.45 -4.14
C VAL A 34 0.56 -3.00 -4.46
N SER A 35 1.32 -3.86 -5.14
CA SER A 35 2.68 -3.54 -5.58
C SER A 35 2.75 -2.50 -6.71
N GLY A 36 1.60 -2.06 -7.23
CA GLY A 36 1.44 -1.27 -8.44
C GLY A 36 0.70 -2.06 -9.51
N GLN A 37 1.05 -1.85 -10.77
CA GLN A 37 0.40 -2.50 -11.92
C GLN A 37 0.50 -4.03 -11.87
N PRO A 38 -0.50 -4.74 -12.43
CA PRO A 38 -0.44 -6.20 -12.55
C PRO A 38 0.70 -6.63 -13.47
N ASP A 39 1.21 -7.84 -13.25
CA ASP A 39 2.21 -8.43 -14.13
C ASP A 39 1.62 -8.86 -15.49
N SER A 40 2.46 -9.39 -16.39
CA SER A 40 2.05 -9.84 -17.73
C SER A 40 1.08 -11.03 -17.73
N MET A 41 0.70 -11.56 -16.57
CA MET A 41 -0.30 -12.61 -16.39
C MET A 41 -1.53 -12.10 -15.62
N ASN A 42 -1.73 -10.78 -15.57
CA ASN A 42 -2.84 -10.11 -14.87
C ASN A 42 -2.89 -10.42 -13.38
N ARG A 43 -1.72 -10.48 -12.72
CA ARG A 43 -1.63 -10.75 -11.29
C ARG A 43 -1.13 -9.53 -10.55
N LEU A 44 -1.91 -9.07 -9.57
CA LEU A 44 -1.49 -8.09 -8.58
C LEU A 44 -0.86 -8.82 -7.40
N ILE A 45 0.23 -8.28 -6.85
CA ILE A 45 0.70 -8.70 -5.53
C ILE A 45 -0.03 -7.83 -4.51
N LEU A 46 -0.84 -8.45 -3.66
CA LEU A 46 -1.48 -7.83 -2.52
C LEU A 46 -0.69 -8.15 -1.25
N LEU A 47 -0.21 -7.12 -0.57
CA LEU A 47 0.48 -7.20 0.72
C LEU A 47 -0.49 -6.83 1.84
N GLU A 48 -0.67 -7.73 2.79
CA GLU A 48 -1.36 -7.45 4.06
C GLU A 48 -0.33 -6.96 5.09
N TYR A 49 0.77 -7.70 5.25
CA TYR A 49 1.84 -7.39 6.19
C TYR A 49 3.16 -8.12 5.84
N ASP A 50 4.29 -7.54 6.19
CA ASP A 50 5.58 -8.23 6.29
C ASP A 50 6.44 -7.70 7.45
N ASP A 51 7.49 -8.46 7.80
CA ASP A 51 8.38 -8.11 8.92
C ASP A 51 9.33 -6.94 8.68
N LEU A 52 9.40 -6.41 7.44
CA LEU A 52 10.42 -5.45 7.02
C LEU A 52 9.87 -4.04 6.93
N THR A 53 8.77 -3.89 6.24
CA THR A 53 8.13 -2.62 5.90
C THR A 53 6.73 -2.52 6.52
N GLY A 54 6.23 -3.59 7.14
CA GLY A 54 4.92 -3.62 7.78
C GLY A 54 3.83 -3.85 6.74
N SER A 55 2.81 -3.00 6.72
CA SER A 55 1.67 -3.12 5.79
C SER A 55 1.87 -2.40 4.46
N SER A 56 3.11 -2.04 4.09
CA SER A 56 3.42 -1.26 2.90
C SER A 56 4.60 -1.85 2.13
N PHE A 57 4.59 -1.71 0.81
CA PHE A 57 5.76 -1.86 -0.03
C PHE A 57 6.75 -0.71 0.17
N SER A 58 8.03 -0.93 -0.14
CA SER A 58 9.05 0.12 -0.21
C SER A 58 9.87 0.05 -1.51
N ALA A 59 10.23 1.20 -2.06
CA ALA A 59 11.14 1.33 -3.20
C ALA A 59 12.62 1.10 -2.84
N HIS A 60 12.96 1.14 -1.54
CA HIS A 60 14.35 1.12 -1.05
C HIS A 60 14.81 -0.24 -0.53
N VAL A 61 14.08 -1.31 -0.86
CA VAL A 61 14.46 -2.67 -0.48
C VAL A 61 15.65 -3.18 -1.29
N ASN A 62 16.53 -3.93 -0.65
CA ASN A 62 17.60 -4.62 -1.38
C ASN A 62 17.09 -5.95 -1.95
N ARG A 63 17.70 -6.39 -3.06
CA ARG A 63 17.41 -7.68 -3.70
C ARG A 63 18.12 -8.88 -3.05
N HIS A 64 18.83 -8.67 -1.95
CA HIS A 64 19.64 -9.72 -1.34
C HIS A 64 18.76 -10.71 -0.57
N GLU A 65 19.30 -11.90 -0.34
CA GLU A 65 18.63 -12.89 0.48
C GLU A 65 18.51 -12.41 1.93
N ARG A 66 17.36 -12.69 2.54
CA ARG A 66 17.07 -12.38 3.93
C ARG A 66 16.74 -13.67 4.65
N GLN A 67 17.40 -13.88 5.79
CA GLN A 67 17.07 -15.01 6.66
C GLN A 67 15.83 -14.68 7.48
N GLY A 68 14.86 -15.59 7.46
CA GLY A 68 13.64 -15.48 8.26
C GLY A 68 12.70 -14.36 7.81
N TYR A 69 12.76 -13.91 6.55
CA TYR A 69 11.78 -12.96 6.04
C TYR A 69 10.41 -13.66 5.90
N GLU A 70 9.40 -13.06 6.51
CA GLU A 70 8.03 -13.52 6.51
C GLU A 70 7.09 -12.43 5.99
N SER A 71 6.13 -12.84 5.17
CA SER A 71 5.11 -11.97 4.61
C SER A 71 3.77 -12.68 4.50
N VAL A 72 2.70 -11.94 4.80
CA VAL A 72 1.33 -12.27 4.46
C VAL A 72 1.00 -11.51 3.17
N SER A 73 1.16 -12.20 2.04
CA SER A 73 0.96 -11.65 0.70
C SER A 73 0.32 -12.67 -0.24
N TYR A 74 -0.41 -12.18 -1.23
CA TYR A 74 -1.17 -13.01 -2.16
C TYR A 74 -1.03 -12.50 -3.59
N PHE A 75 -1.21 -13.40 -4.55
CA PHE A 75 -1.53 -13.02 -5.91
C PHE A 75 -3.03 -12.89 -6.10
N ILE A 76 -3.46 -11.74 -6.57
CA ILE A 76 -4.83 -11.51 -7.01
C ILE A 76 -4.84 -11.56 -8.51
N HIS A 77 -5.39 -12.65 -9.05
CA HIS A 77 -5.56 -12.83 -10.48
C HIS A 77 -6.80 -12.08 -10.94
N LEU A 78 -6.60 -11.19 -11.90
CA LEU A 78 -7.63 -10.37 -12.53
C LEU A 78 -7.99 -10.99 -13.88
N THR A 79 -9.24 -11.41 -14.02
CA THR A 79 -9.79 -11.87 -15.29
C THR A 79 -10.37 -10.69 -16.07
N THR A 80 -10.69 -10.88 -17.35
CA THR A 80 -11.39 -9.85 -18.14
C THR A 80 -12.72 -9.43 -17.53
N ASP A 81 -13.34 -10.33 -16.75
CA ASP A 81 -14.65 -10.10 -16.14
C ASP A 81 -14.56 -9.51 -14.74
N THR A 82 -13.35 -9.44 -14.16
CA THR A 82 -13.14 -8.87 -12.82
C THR A 82 -13.55 -7.40 -12.84
N GLN A 83 -14.45 -7.03 -11.92
CA GLN A 83 -14.92 -5.66 -11.76
C GLN A 83 -13.92 -4.84 -10.97
N ILE A 84 -13.45 -3.72 -11.51
CA ILE A 84 -12.63 -2.75 -10.80
C ILE A 84 -13.53 -1.58 -10.41
N ILE A 85 -13.70 -1.39 -9.11
CA ILE A 85 -14.47 -0.27 -8.54
C ILE A 85 -13.46 0.80 -8.16
N GLY A 86 -13.37 1.85 -8.97
CA GLY A 86 -12.44 2.97 -8.77
C GLY A 86 -12.75 3.77 -7.51
N ALA A 87 -11.86 4.70 -7.15
CA ALA A 87 -12.01 5.55 -5.96
C ALA A 87 -13.26 6.45 -6.02
N SER A 88 -13.71 6.80 -7.23
CA SER A 88 -14.96 7.54 -7.50
C SER A 88 -16.23 6.70 -7.27
N GLY A 89 -16.09 5.38 -7.13
CA GLY A 89 -17.20 4.42 -7.07
C GLY A 89 -17.69 3.93 -8.44
N GLU A 90 -17.07 4.38 -9.54
CA GLU A 90 -17.36 3.83 -10.87
C GLU A 90 -16.81 2.40 -10.99
N ALA A 91 -17.63 1.49 -11.54
CA ALA A 91 -17.25 0.11 -11.78
C ALA A 91 -17.00 -0.10 -13.27
N VAL A 92 -15.81 -0.58 -13.61
CA VAL A 92 -15.39 -0.94 -14.96
C VAL A 92 -14.85 -2.37 -14.99
N THR A 93 -14.74 -2.99 -16.15
CA THR A 93 -14.03 -4.26 -16.25
C THR A 93 -12.52 -4.04 -16.17
N PHE A 94 -11.76 -5.07 -15.78
CA PHE A 94 -10.30 -4.97 -15.76
C PHE A 94 -9.71 -4.63 -17.15
N ASP A 95 -10.32 -5.12 -18.23
CA ASP A 95 -9.89 -4.80 -19.60
C ASP A 95 -9.96 -3.29 -19.85
N ASP A 96 -11.08 -2.66 -19.47
CA ASP A 96 -11.28 -1.21 -19.60
C ASP A 96 -10.40 -0.39 -18.63
N TRP A 97 -10.13 -0.91 -17.43
CA TRP A 97 -9.31 -0.23 -16.41
C TRP A 97 -7.86 0.01 -16.86
N THR A 98 -7.29 -0.95 -17.59
CA THR A 98 -5.88 -0.89 -18.02
C THR A 98 -5.56 0.25 -18.98
N ASP A 99 -6.57 0.83 -19.62
CA ASP A 99 -6.41 1.92 -20.58
C ASP A 99 -6.43 3.34 -19.96
N GLY A 100 -6.80 3.48 -18.67
CA GLY A 100 -7.13 4.79 -18.07
C GLY A 100 -6.35 5.17 -16.81
N GLU A 101 -6.51 4.41 -15.71
CA GLU A 101 -6.11 4.86 -14.36
C GLU A 101 -4.99 3.99 -13.75
N GLY A 102 -5.07 2.68 -13.93
CA GLY A 102 -4.07 1.73 -13.44
C GLY A 102 -3.91 1.71 -11.89
N PHE A 103 -3.11 0.78 -11.38
CA PHE A 103 -2.83 0.65 -9.96
C PHE A 103 -1.53 1.34 -9.56
N LEU A 104 -1.60 2.19 -8.53
CA LEU A 104 -0.42 2.85 -7.97
C LEU A 104 0.27 1.97 -6.91
N PRO A 105 1.60 2.02 -6.78
CA PRO A 105 2.30 1.30 -5.71
C PRO A 105 1.80 1.74 -4.33
N ASN A 106 1.59 0.80 -3.43
CA ASN A 106 0.97 1.00 -2.12
C ASN A 106 -0.50 1.40 -2.11
N GLN A 107 -1.19 1.49 -3.25
CA GLN A 107 -2.62 1.80 -3.24
C GLN A 107 -3.39 0.75 -2.46
N ARG A 108 -4.28 1.21 -1.56
CA ARG A 108 -5.11 0.32 -0.75
C ARG A 108 -6.23 -0.24 -1.63
N VAL A 109 -6.44 -1.54 -1.54
CA VAL A 109 -7.52 -2.22 -2.24
C VAL A 109 -8.20 -3.23 -1.32
N SER A 110 -9.44 -3.55 -1.66
CA SER A 110 -10.21 -4.65 -1.09
C SER A 110 -10.63 -5.54 -2.25
N ALA A 111 -10.26 -6.81 -2.23
CA ALA A 111 -10.59 -7.76 -3.28
C ALA A 111 -11.62 -8.77 -2.75
N GLU A 112 -12.70 -8.92 -3.49
CA GLU A 112 -13.71 -9.94 -3.27
C GLU A 112 -13.36 -11.17 -4.11
N LEU A 113 -13.18 -12.30 -3.44
CA LEU A 113 -12.76 -13.54 -4.10
C LEU A 113 -13.93 -14.28 -4.72
N SER A 114 -13.66 -15.04 -5.78
CA SER A 114 -14.71 -15.80 -6.44
C SER A 114 -15.43 -16.81 -5.53
N ASP A 115 -16.73 -16.97 -5.76
CA ASP A 115 -17.63 -17.84 -5.00
C ASP A 115 -16.99 -19.23 -4.72
N GLY A 116 -16.95 -19.62 -3.45
CA GLY A 116 -16.43 -20.92 -3.02
C GLY A 116 -14.91 -20.98 -2.81
N ALA A 117 -14.18 -19.86 -2.94
CA ALA A 117 -12.79 -19.78 -2.53
C ALA A 117 -12.66 -19.91 -1.01
N SER A 118 -11.98 -20.97 -0.52
CA SER A 118 -11.56 -21.02 0.88
C SER A 118 -10.32 -20.15 1.06
N PHE A 119 -10.48 -19.00 1.69
CA PHE A 119 -9.36 -18.14 2.06
C PHE A 119 -8.84 -18.51 3.46
N THR A 120 -7.53 -18.47 3.62
CA THR A 120 -6.88 -18.50 4.92
C THR A 120 -5.69 -17.55 4.87
N SER A 121 -5.63 -16.62 5.81
CA SER A 121 -4.49 -15.72 5.94
C SER A 121 -3.33 -16.51 6.53
N GLU A 122 -2.26 -16.67 5.75
CA GLU A 122 -1.08 -17.45 6.12
C GLU A 122 0.20 -16.67 5.83
N SER A 123 1.10 -16.64 6.81
CA SER A 123 2.45 -16.12 6.64
C SER A 123 3.27 -17.08 5.78
N THR A 124 3.94 -16.55 4.77
CA THR A 124 4.86 -17.29 3.90
C THR A 124 6.29 -16.83 4.17
N SER A 125 7.18 -17.79 4.45
CA SER A 125 8.62 -17.50 4.52
C SER A 125 9.20 -17.41 3.12
N LEU A 126 9.79 -16.24 2.80
CA LEU A 126 10.38 -15.96 1.50
C LEU A 126 11.89 -15.68 1.68
N PRO A 127 12.75 -16.15 0.78
CA PRO A 127 14.19 -15.91 0.92
C PRO A 127 14.60 -14.48 0.52
N ARG A 128 13.70 -13.70 -0.08
CA ARG A 128 13.89 -12.31 -0.51
C ARG A 128 12.59 -11.54 -0.34
N TYR A 129 12.68 -10.22 -0.39
CA TYR A 129 11.52 -9.34 -0.38
C TYR A 129 10.47 -9.74 -1.42
N VAL A 130 9.19 -9.61 -1.06
CA VAL A 130 8.07 -10.19 -1.81
C VAL A 130 8.05 -9.83 -3.29
N THR A 131 8.41 -8.59 -3.66
CA THR A 131 8.43 -8.15 -5.07
C THR A 131 9.58 -8.75 -5.88
N TYR A 132 10.66 -9.22 -5.25
CA TYR A 132 11.80 -9.88 -5.92
C TYR A 132 11.67 -11.40 -6.00
N GLN A 133 10.83 -12.01 -5.16
CA GLN A 133 10.56 -13.44 -5.21
C GLN A 133 9.11 -13.75 -4.89
N PRO A 134 8.17 -13.37 -5.77
CA PRO A 134 6.77 -13.66 -5.56
C PRO A 134 6.42 -15.11 -5.92
N ARG A 135 7.43 -15.98 -6.13
CA ARG A 135 7.21 -17.39 -6.42
C ARG A 135 6.60 -18.02 -5.17
N PHE A 136 5.53 -18.81 -5.35
CA PHE A 136 4.82 -19.53 -4.29
C PHE A 136 3.91 -18.70 -3.38
N LEU A 137 3.59 -17.45 -3.73
CA LEU A 137 2.48 -16.77 -3.07
C LEU A 137 1.16 -17.51 -3.36
N PRO A 138 0.26 -17.68 -2.38
CA PRO A 138 -1.09 -18.15 -2.62
C PRO A 138 -1.77 -17.26 -3.66
N ALA A 139 -2.54 -17.85 -4.57
CA ALA A 139 -3.20 -17.13 -5.65
C ALA A 139 -4.71 -17.32 -5.56
N TYR A 140 -5.43 -16.20 -5.65
CA TYR A 140 -6.88 -16.17 -5.64
C TYR A 140 -7.38 -15.39 -6.85
N THR A 141 -8.52 -15.79 -7.40
CA THR A 141 -9.20 -15.04 -8.47
C THR A 141 -10.17 -14.07 -7.82
N ALA A 142 -10.13 -12.80 -8.25
CA ALA A 142 -11.05 -11.78 -7.79
C ALA A 142 -12.29 -11.69 -8.70
N GLU A 143 -13.47 -11.62 -8.08
CA GLU A 143 -14.70 -11.17 -8.73
C GLU A 143 -14.73 -9.66 -8.83
N SER A 144 -14.38 -8.98 -7.74
CA SER A 144 -14.31 -7.52 -7.68
C SER A 144 -13.06 -7.03 -6.95
N VAL A 145 -12.55 -5.87 -7.33
CA VAL A 145 -11.48 -5.15 -6.63
C VAL A 145 -11.94 -3.72 -6.42
N THR A 146 -12.13 -3.33 -5.17
CA THR A 146 -12.42 -1.95 -4.77
C THR A 146 -11.12 -1.21 -4.48
N VAL A 147 -10.85 -0.19 -5.28
CA VAL A 147 -9.69 0.70 -5.15
C VAL A 147 -10.03 1.85 -4.20
N LYS A 148 -9.17 2.11 -3.22
CA LYS A 148 -9.33 3.27 -2.33
C LYS A 148 -8.56 4.48 -2.88
N PRO A 149 -8.99 5.71 -2.52
CA PRO A 149 -8.23 6.92 -2.84
C PRO A 149 -6.77 6.81 -2.42
N PHE A 150 -5.88 7.27 -3.31
CA PHE A 150 -4.44 7.24 -3.09
C PHE A 150 -4.00 8.48 -2.32
N THR A 151 -3.47 8.29 -1.12
CA THR A 151 -3.15 9.42 -0.23
C THR A 151 -1.65 9.73 -0.19
N PRO A 152 -1.25 10.93 0.28
CA PRO A 152 0.17 11.24 0.50
C PRO A 152 0.89 10.22 1.40
N GLU A 153 0.20 9.66 2.40
CA GLU A 153 0.78 8.64 3.28
C GLU A 153 1.13 7.36 2.52
N ASP A 154 0.36 7.00 1.50
CA ASP A 154 0.60 5.83 0.65
C ASP A 154 1.90 6.03 -0.15
N LEU A 155 2.09 7.24 -0.69
CA LEU A 155 3.31 7.68 -1.35
C LEU A 155 4.53 7.69 -0.41
N TYR A 156 4.40 8.34 0.75
CA TYR A 156 5.50 8.46 1.70
C TYR A 156 5.90 7.10 2.27
N ALA A 157 4.94 6.21 2.51
CA ALA A 157 5.24 4.84 2.93
C ALA A 157 6.02 4.07 1.87
N TYR A 158 5.74 4.30 0.58
CA TYR A 158 6.45 3.66 -0.53
C TYR A 158 7.90 4.11 -0.64
N TYR A 159 8.13 5.41 -0.48
CA TYR A 159 9.45 6.02 -0.55
C TYR A 159 10.19 6.06 0.81
N ARG A 160 9.60 5.52 1.87
CA ARG A 160 10.25 5.47 3.17
C ARG A 160 11.47 4.54 3.13
N PRO A 161 12.67 5.01 3.49
CA PRO A 161 13.84 4.15 3.59
C PRO A 161 13.66 3.05 4.64
N VAL A 162 14.23 1.88 4.37
CA VAL A 162 14.17 0.74 5.32
C VAL A 162 15.38 0.73 6.28
N SER A 163 16.45 1.46 5.94
CA SER A 163 17.70 1.54 6.70
C SER A 163 17.81 2.85 7.45
N GLU A 164 18.29 2.83 8.69
CA GLU A 164 18.44 4.01 9.56
C GLU A 164 19.36 5.10 8.97
N ASN A 165 20.38 4.71 8.21
CA ASN A 165 21.36 5.62 7.62
C ASN A 165 20.99 6.12 6.21
N ARG A 166 19.73 5.96 5.81
CA ARG A 166 19.23 6.39 4.50
C ARG A 166 18.12 7.40 4.66
N TYR A 167 18.17 8.41 3.80
CA TYR A 167 17.21 9.49 3.71
C TYR A 167 16.68 9.53 2.28
N GLN A 168 15.41 9.88 2.15
CA GLN A 168 14.77 10.07 0.86
C GLN A 168 14.18 11.48 0.82
N VAL A 169 14.49 12.23 -0.23
CA VAL A 169 13.86 13.53 -0.49
C VAL A 169 12.87 13.37 -1.64
N LEU A 170 11.62 13.71 -1.39
CA LEU A 170 10.61 13.85 -2.43
C LEU A 170 10.42 15.32 -2.76
N ILE A 171 10.56 15.67 -4.03
CA ILE A 171 10.29 16.99 -4.56
C ILE A 171 9.02 16.89 -5.40
N LEU A 172 7.90 17.33 -4.85
CA LEU A 172 6.63 17.41 -5.58
C LEU A 172 6.64 18.72 -6.37
N SER A 173 6.42 18.68 -7.69
CA SER A 173 6.50 19.85 -8.57
C SER A 173 5.46 19.79 -9.68
N ASP A 174 4.89 20.95 -10.06
CA ASP A 174 3.93 21.06 -11.16
C ASP A 174 4.54 20.73 -12.54
N SER A 175 5.84 20.96 -12.70
CA SER A 175 6.53 20.74 -13.96
C SER A 175 7.98 20.34 -13.77
N HIS A 176 8.57 19.71 -14.79
CA HIS A 176 10.00 19.44 -14.85
C HIS A 176 10.87 20.71 -14.87
N THR A 177 10.31 21.85 -15.30
CA THR A 177 11.06 23.10 -15.44
C THR A 177 11.13 23.92 -14.15
N ASP A 178 10.17 23.74 -13.24
CA ASP A 178 10.09 24.49 -11.99
C ASP A 178 10.81 23.79 -10.82
N SER A 179 11.23 22.54 -11.01
CA SER A 179 12.01 21.80 -10.02
C SER A 179 13.44 22.34 -9.95
N PRO A 180 13.98 22.62 -8.74
CA PRO A 180 15.41 22.86 -8.59
C PRO A 180 16.18 21.65 -9.15
N PRO A 181 17.36 21.85 -9.74
CA PRO A 181 18.18 20.72 -10.17
C PRO A 181 18.43 19.79 -8.99
N ALA A 182 17.97 18.54 -9.08
CA ALA A 182 18.13 17.54 -8.01
C ALA A 182 19.60 17.42 -7.58
N SER A 183 20.55 17.59 -8.51
CA SER A 183 21.99 17.61 -8.24
C SER A 183 22.43 18.73 -7.30
N ARG A 184 21.77 19.89 -7.30
CA ARG A 184 22.07 20.99 -6.38
C ARG A 184 21.68 20.60 -4.96
N ILE A 185 20.44 20.14 -4.78
CA ILE A 185 19.91 19.71 -3.49
C ILE A 185 20.74 18.54 -2.94
N GLN A 186 21.08 17.57 -3.79
CA GLN A 186 21.90 16.43 -3.41
C GLN A 186 23.27 16.85 -2.87
N ASN A 187 23.94 17.81 -3.53
CA ASN A 187 25.24 18.29 -3.08
C ASN A 187 25.16 19.07 -1.76
N GLU A 188 24.10 19.87 -1.57
CA GLU A 188 23.87 20.62 -0.33
C GLU A 188 23.59 19.67 0.84
N LEU A 189 22.73 18.66 0.64
CA LEU A 189 22.44 17.65 1.65
C LEU A 189 23.65 16.78 1.97
N ALA A 190 24.39 16.33 0.95
CA ALA A 190 25.57 15.50 1.15
C ALA A 190 26.66 16.19 1.98
N ALA A 191 26.69 17.53 2.02
CA ALA A 191 27.61 18.30 2.86
C ALA A 191 27.20 18.34 4.35
N LEU A 192 25.93 18.09 4.65
CA LEU A 192 25.36 18.06 6.00
C LEU A 192 25.32 16.64 6.59
N MET A 193 25.60 15.62 5.78
CA MET A 193 25.43 14.22 6.17
C MET A 193 26.74 13.60 6.66
N GLY A 194 26.62 12.67 7.61
CA GLY A 194 27.74 11.87 8.08
C GLY A 194 28.31 10.95 6.98
N GLU A 195 29.57 10.52 7.13
CA GLU A 195 30.29 9.71 6.11
C GLU A 195 29.53 8.44 5.66
N ARG A 196 28.69 7.88 6.53
CA ARG A 196 27.93 6.64 6.33
C ARG A 196 26.48 6.85 5.92
N GLU A 197 26.02 8.07 5.89
CA GLU A 197 24.64 8.39 5.53
C GLU A 197 24.52 8.57 4.02
N ARG A 198 23.32 8.31 3.50
CA ARG A 198 23.03 8.43 2.07
C ARG A 198 21.68 9.11 1.87
N VAL A 199 21.62 10.01 0.90
CA VAL A 199 20.38 10.64 0.46
C VAL A 199 20.10 10.28 -0.99
N ASP A 200 18.88 9.82 -1.22
CA ASP A 200 18.30 9.60 -2.53
C ASP A 200 17.23 10.71 -2.77
N ILE A 201 17.06 11.15 -4.01
CA ILE A 201 16.13 12.23 -4.36
C ILE A 201 15.26 11.79 -5.52
N ASP A 202 13.94 11.90 -5.34
CA ASP A 202 12.94 11.66 -6.37
C ASP A 202 12.13 12.94 -6.62
N VAL A 203 11.95 13.27 -7.89
CA VAL A 203 11.08 14.37 -8.33
C VAL A 203 9.78 13.76 -8.84
N ILE A 204 8.67 14.18 -8.25
CA ILE A 204 7.34 13.65 -8.51
C ILE A 204 6.50 14.77 -9.11
N HIS A 205 5.77 14.46 -10.16
CA HIS A 205 4.85 15.38 -10.84
C HIS A 205 3.43 14.87 -10.64
N PRO A 206 2.72 15.31 -9.57
CA PRO A 206 1.45 14.69 -9.19
C PRO A 206 0.41 14.71 -10.31
N GLY A 207 0.31 15.82 -11.06
CA GLY A 207 -0.64 15.95 -12.17
C GLY A 207 -0.33 15.08 -13.40
N GLU A 208 0.90 14.62 -13.59
CA GLU A 208 1.25 13.69 -14.68
C GLU A 208 1.07 12.23 -14.26
N GLN A 209 0.99 11.96 -12.96
CA GLN A 209 0.95 10.62 -12.38
C GLN A 209 -0.42 10.24 -11.82
N GLY A 210 -1.46 11.06 -12.04
CA GLY A 210 -2.80 10.83 -11.48
C GLY A 210 -2.81 10.85 -9.95
N LEU A 211 -2.00 11.74 -9.36
CA LEU A 211 -1.85 11.91 -7.91
C LEU A 211 -2.46 13.25 -7.46
N GLU A 212 -3.63 13.61 -7.97
CA GLU A 212 -4.23 14.93 -7.76
C GLU A 212 -4.44 15.25 -6.27
N GLU A 213 -4.81 14.26 -5.45
CA GLU A 213 -4.94 14.41 -3.99
C GLU A 213 -3.59 14.72 -3.30
N VAL A 214 -2.48 14.24 -3.87
CA VAL A 214 -1.12 14.58 -3.40
C VAL A 214 -0.74 16.01 -3.82
N GLY A 215 -1.30 16.48 -4.94
CA GLY A 215 -1.10 17.83 -5.50
C GLY A 215 -1.92 18.94 -4.84
N GLU A 216 -2.77 18.66 -3.85
CA GLU A 216 -3.52 19.70 -3.13
C GLU A 216 -2.63 20.63 -2.27
N ARG A 217 -1.35 20.27 -2.11
CA ARG A 217 -0.36 21.06 -1.38
C ARG A 217 0.27 22.14 -2.27
N PRO A 218 0.71 23.29 -1.73
CA PRO A 218 1.42 24.29 -2.52
C PRO A 218 2.70 23.71 -3.13
N LEU A 219 2.83 23.76 -4.45
CA LEU A 219 4.01 23.27 -5.18
C LEU A 219 4.99 24.43 -5.49
N PRO A 220 6.32 24.19 -5.48
CA PRO A 220 6.97 22.92 -5.16
C PRO A 220 6.89 22.61 -3.66
N HIS A 221 6.79 21.32 -3.33
CA HIS A 221 6.69 20.82 -1.96
C HIS A 221 7.76 19.77 -1.71
N TYR A 222 8.47 19.90 -0.60
CA TYR A 222 9.62 19.09 -0.24
C TYR A 222 9.29 18.22 0.96
N VAL A 223 9.61 16.93 0.86
CA VAL A 223 9.41 15.97 1.95
C VAL A 223 10.71 15.22 2.18
N LEU A 224 11.24 15.30 3.39
CA LEU A 224 12.40 14.53 3.84
C LEU A 224 11.92 13.35 4.68
N LEU A 225 12.25 12.14 4.23
CA LEU A 225 11.90 10.88 4.87
C LEU A 225 13.14 10.19 5.43
N ASN A 226 12.98 9.53 6.58
CA ASN A 226 13.91 8.55 7.12
C ASN A 226 13.15 7.25 7.49
N GLN A 227 13.81 6.29 8.14
CA GLN A 227 13.16 5.03 8.53
C GLN A 227 11.95 5.22 9.46
N ALA A 228 11.95 6.25 10.32
CA ALA A 228 10.86 6.52 11.25
C ALA A 228 9.64 7.17 10.55
N GLY A 229 9.83 7.81 9.39
CA GLY A 229 8.77 8.46 8.63
C GLY A 229 9.20 9.82 8.11
N ILE A 230 8.28 10.79 8.18
CA ILE A 230 8.53 12.18 7.76
C ILE A 230 9.38 12.86 8.83
N LEU A 231 10.56 13.33 8.43
CA LEU A 231 11.44 14.13 9.27
C LEU A 231 11.16 15.63 9.09
N ALA A 232 10.94 16.07 7.85
CA ALA A 232 10.59 17.44 7.52
C ALA A 232 9.67 17.49 6.31
N GLU A 233 8.78 18.49 6.29
CA GLU A 233 7.84 18.72 5.19
C GLU A 233 7.59 20.23 5.04
N SER A 234 7.90 20.80 3.87
CA SER A 234 7.80 22.25 3.65
C SER A 234 7.75 22.63 2.16
N ALA A 235 7.26 23.84 1.86
CA ALA A 235 7.40 24.47 0.55
C ALA A 235 8.81 25.04 0.31
N GLU A 236 9.65 25.12 1.34
CA GLU A 236 11.01 25.63 1.26
C GLU A 236 12.04 24.53 1.50
N ALA A 237 12.97 24.35 0.54
CA ALA A 237 14.03 23.33 0.67
C ALA A 237 14.93 23.54 1.90
N LYS A 238 15.04 24.78 2.38
CA LYS A 238 15.85 25.14 3.54
C LYS A 238 15.41 24.39 4.80
N ASP A 239 14.12 24.19 5.00
CA ASP A 239 13.61 23.55 6.21
C ASP A 239 14.07 22.08 6.32
N MET A 240 14.34 21.41 5.18
CA MET A 240 14.96 20.09 5.19
C MET A 240 16.42 20.13 5.66
N TYR A 241 17.16 21.19 5.30
CA TYR A 241 18.55 21.36 5.70
C TYR A 241 18.67 21.64 7.18
N ASP A 242 17.78 22.50 7.69
CA ASP A 242 17.70 22.82 9.11
C ASP A 242 17.36 21.55 9.91
N ALA A 243 16.39 20.75 9.46
CA ALA A 243 16.02 19.49 10.11
C ALA A 243 17.16 18.45 10.18
N LEU A 244 18.00 18.34 9.14
CA LEU A 244 19.18 17.47 9.19
C LEU A 244 20.26 18.03 10.12
N SER A 245 20.45 19.34 10.14
CA SER A 245 21.46 19.99 10.98
C SER A 245 21.16 19.88 12.48
N GLU A 246 19.90 19.66 12.86
CA GLU A 246 19.47 19.43 14.25
C GLU A 246 19.70 17.99 14.73
N MET A 247 20.08 17.07 13.84
CA MET A 247 20.34 15.66 14.20
C MET A 247 21.77 15.41 14.71
N ASP A 248 22.70 16.34 14.45
CA ASP A 248 24.11 16.31 14.90
C ASP A 248 24.29 16.84 16.33
#